data_AF-A0A9E7DIN1-F1
#
_entry.id   AF-A0A9E7DIN1-F1
#
_cell.length_a   1.000
_cell.length_b   1.000
_cell.length_c   1.000
_cell.angle_alpha   90.00
_cell.angle_beta   90.00
_cell.angle_gamma   90.00
#
_symmetry.space_group_name_H-M   'P 1'
#
loop_
_entity.id
_entity.type
_entity.pdbx_description
1 polymer ?
#
loop_
_entity_poly.entity_id
_entity_poly.type
_entity_poly.pdbx_seq_one_letter_code
_entity_poly.pdbx_strand_id
1 'polypeptide(L)'
;MKKFFNLLLAIVVGILAASIFSSLISLSLWLDMRVHSRHIYYAFIALAAIASLFMDRANEKVFLIIEFISIALILFLGKFMRTMYELRDAMHIDMNIELFKNIIIIIFIVINLMVFLKFLIKKKKSA
;
A
#
# COMPACT_ATOMS: atom_id res chain seq x y z
N MET A 1 -5.85 -13.93 14.48
CA MET A 1 -5.93 -12.44 14.40
C MET A 1 -4.57 -11.76 14.20
N LYS A 2 -3.55 -11.95 15.05
CA LYS A 2 -2.25 -11.24 14.91
C LYS A 2 -1.55 -11.45 13.55
N LYS A 3 -1.41 -12.70 13.09
CA LYS A 3 -0.78 -13.03 11.80
C LYS A 3 -1.55 -12.43 10.61
N PHE A 4 -2.88 -12.53 10.62
CA PHE A 4 -3.74 -11.92 9.59
C PHE A 4 -3.56 -10.40 9.52
N PHE A 5 -3.52 -9.73 10.67
CA PHE A 5 -3.28 -8.28 10.72
C PHE A 5 -1.89 -7.90 10.20
N ASN A 6 -0.84 -8.65 10.55
CA ASN A 6 0.50 -8.41 10.02
C ASN A 6 0.55 -8.60 8.50
N LEU A 7 -0.10 -9.65 7.98
CA LEU A 7 -0.22 -9.90 6.54
C LEU A 7 -0.94 -8.75 5.83
N LEU A 8 -2.07 -8.29 6.38
CA LEU A 8 -2.82 -7.17 5.83
C LEU A 8 -1.97 -5.89 5.76
N LEU A 9 -1.26 -5.54 6.83
CA LEU A 9 -0.37 -4.39 6.83
C LEU A 9 0.78 -4.55 5.83
N ALA A 10 1.36 -5.75 5.72
CA ALA A 10 2.42 -6.03 4.77
C ALA A 10 1.93 -5.86 3.33
N ILE A 11 0.75 -6.38 2.99
CA ILE A 11 0.15 -6.21 1.66
C ILE A 11 -0.03 -4.72 1.34
N VAL A 12 -0.54 -3.93 2.30
CA VAL A 12 -0.68 -2.48 2.11
C VAL A 12 0.67 -1.82 1.83
N VAL A 13 1.70 -2.14 2.62
CA VAL A 13 3.06 -1.63 2.39
C VAL A 13 3.58 -2.04 1.02
N GLY A 14 3.33 -3.28 0.59
CA GLY A 14 3.69 -3.78 -0.75
C GLY A 14 3.01 -2.98 -1.87
N ILE A 15 1.71 -2.71 -1.74
CA ILE A 15 0.95 -1.88 -2.69
C ILE A 15 1.52 -0.47 -2.76
N LEU A 16 1.80 0.15 -1.62
CA LEU A 16 2.37 1.51 -1.55
C LEU A 16 3.78 1.57 -2.14
N ALA A 17 4.63 0.58 -1.83
CA ALA A 17 5.96 0.48 -2.40
C ALA A 17 5.90 0.29 -3.93
N ALA A 18 5.04 -0.60 -4.43
CA ALA A 18 4.80 -0.77 -5.85
C ALA A 18 4.36 0.53 -6.53
N SER A 19 3.46 1.26 -5.87
CA SER A 19 2.93 2.55 -6.34
C SER A 19 4.03 3.61 -6.49
N ILE A 20 4.95 3.70 -5.51
CA ILE A 20 6.10 4.59 -5.57
C ILE A 20 7.03 4.17 -6.70
N PHE A 21 7.42 2.89 -6.76
CA PHE A 21 8.34 2.40 -7.78
C PHE A 21 7.79 2.59 -9.20
N SER A 22 6.52 2.28 -9.42
CA SER A 22 5.86 2.52 -10.70
C SER A 22 5.82 4.02 -11.04
N SER A 23 5.55 4.89 -10.05
CA SER A 23 5.59 6.34 -10.24
C SER A 23 6.99 6.84 -10.61
N LEU A 24 8.05 6.29 -10.00
CA LEU A 24 9.44 6.63 -10.35
C LEU A 24 9.82 6.14 -11.74
N ILE A 25 9.41 4.92 -12.10
CA ILE A 25 9.64 4.37 -13.44
C ILE A 25 8.99 5.24 -14.51
N SER A 26 7.78 5.76 -14.22
CA SER A 26 7.05 6.66 -15.11
C SER A 26 7.71 8.02 -15.34
N LEU A 27 8.80 8.35 -14.64
CA LEU A 27 9.59 9.55 -14.93
C LEU A 27 10.48 9.34 -16.16
N SER A 28 10.77 8.10 -16.53
CA SER A 28 11.53 7.74 -17.73
C SER A 28 10.65 7.01 -18.74
N LEU A 29 10.36 7.66 -19.86
CA LEU A 29 9.50 7.11 -20.91
C LEU A 29 10.03 5.78 -21.46
N TRP A 30 11.36 5.65 -21.58
CA TRP A 30 12.00 4.42 -22.03
C TRP A 30 11.75 3.25 -21.08
N LEU A 31 11.78 3.51 -19.78
CA LEU A 31 11.57 2.50 -18.75
C LEU A 31 10.09 2.13 -18.66
N ASP A 32 9.21 3.13 -18.76
CA ASP A 32 7.76 2.98 -18.73
C ASP A 32 7.24 2.06 -19.85
N MET A 33 7.82 2.14 -21.05
CA MET A 33 7.45 1.28 -22.17
C MET A 33 7.89 -0.19 -22.01
N ARG A 34 8.90 -0.46 -21.18
CA ARG A 34 9.46 -1.82 -21.02
C ARG A 34 8.96 -2.52 -19.76
N VAL A 35 8.70 -1.75 -18.70
CA VAL A 35 8.30 -2.30 -17.41
C VAL A 35 6.78 -2.22 -17.26
N HIS A 36 6.14 -3.37 -17.32
CA HIS A 36 4.70 -3.47 -17.12
C HIS A 36 4.36 -3.32 -15.64
N SER A 37 3.61 -2.28 -15.30
CA SER A 37 3.23 -1.94 -13.92
C SER A 37 2.64 -3.12 -13.14
N ARG A 38 1.82 -3.96 -13.76
CA ARG A 38 1.25 -5.17 -13.13
C ARG A 38 2.31 -6.09 -12.51
N HIS A 39 3.44 -6.30 -13.18
CA HIS A 39 4.51 -7.15 -12.65
C HIS A 39 5.19 -6.52 -11.43
N ILE A 40 5.28 -5.18 -11.38
CA ILE A 40 5.77 -4.47 -10.20
C ILE A 40 4.84 -4.75 -9.02
N TYR A 41 3.53 -4.57 -9.18
CA TYR A 41 2.57 -4.84 -8.11
C TYR A 41 2.65 -6.30 -7.62
N TYR A 42 2.71 -7.27 -8.54
CA TYR A 42 2.84 -8.68 -8.16
C TYR A 42 4.12 -8.97 -7.40
N ALA A 43 5.27 -8.48 -7.88
CA ALA A 43 6.55 -8.69 -7.22
C ALA A 43 6.57 -8.09 -5.81
N PHE A 44 6.11 -6.85 -5.65
CA PHE A 44 6.12 -6.17 -4.35
C PHE A 44 5.10 -6.75 -3.37
N ILE A 45 3.91 -7.16 -3.83
CA ILE A 45 2.93 -7.84 -2.97
C ILE A 45 3.46 -9.22 -2.55
N ALA A 46 4.06 -9.99 -3.46
CA ALA A 46 4.65 -11.29 -3.14
C ALA A 46 5.80 -11.15 -2.13
N LEU A 47 6.71 -10.20 -2.35
CA LEU A 47 7.81 -9.91 -1.42
C LEU A 47 7.28 -9.48 -0.05
N ALA A 48 6.26 -8.63 -0.01
CA ALA A 48 5.66 -8.19 1.25
C ALA A 48 4.96 -9.33 1.99
N ALA A 49 4.24 -10.20 1.27
CA ALA A 49 3.62 -11.38 1.84
C ALA A 49 4.67 -12.35 2.42
N ILE A 50 5.76 -12.60 1.69
CA ILE A 50 6.89 -13.41 2.16
C ILE A 50 7.53 -12.78 3.40
N ALA A 51 7.85 -11.48 3.35
CA ALA A 51 8.43 -10.75 4.48
C ALA A 51 7.54 -10.82 5.73
N SER A 52 6.22 -10.80 5.57
CA SER A 52 5.26 -10.92 6.67
C SER A 52 5.34 -12.25 7.41
N LEU A 53 5.83 -13.33 6.77
CA LEU A 53 6.02 -14.64 7.40
C LEU A 53 7.19 -14.64 8.39
N PHE A 54 8.20 -13.79 8.15
CA PHE A 54 9.40 -13.67 8.99
C PHE A 54 9.27 -12.55 10.03
N MET A 55 8.29 -11.64 9.89
CA MET A 55 8.07 -10.55 10.84
C MET A 55 7.01 -10.91 11.90
N ASP A 56 7.48 -11.18 13.12
CA ASP A 56 6.60 -11.54 14.25
C ASP A 56 5.72 -10.38 14.75
N ARG A 57 6.16 -9.12 14.58
CA ARG A 57 5.38 -7.93 14.95
C ARG A 57 5.56 -6.81 13.92
N ALA A 58 4.45 -6.42 13.29
CA ALA A 58 4.38 -5.13 12.62
C ALA A 58 4.47 -4.00 13.66
N ASN A 59 5.41 -3.08 13.49
CA ASN A 59 5.50 -1.88 14.31
C ASN A 59 4.47 -0.86 13.79
N GLU A 60 3.40 -0.66 14.56
CA GLU A 60 2.28 0.19 14.15
C GLU A 60 2.70 1.65 13.87
N LYS A 61 3.68 2.18 14.61
CA LYS A 61 4.18 3.54 14.38
C LYS A 61 4.89 3.67 13.04
N VAL A 62 5.74 2.68 12.73
CA VAL A 62 6.51 2.65 11.48
C VAL A 62 5.58 2.51 10.29
N PHE A 63 4.54 1.68 10.40
CA PHE A 63 3.51 1.55 9.37
C PHE A 63 2.86 2.90 9.03
N LEU A 64 2.36 3.63 10.03
CA LEU A 64 1.69 4.92 9.82
C LEU A 64 2.61 5.96 9.16
N ILE A 65 3.90 5.98 9.55
CA ILE A 65 4.89 6.90 8.97
C ILE A 65 5.15 6.54 7.49
N ILE A 66 5.38 5.26 7.19
CA ILE A 66 5.63 4.80 5.82
C ILE A 66 4.40 5.07 4.95
N GLU A 67 3.20 4.78 5.43
CA GLU A 67 1.96 5.04 4.71
C GLU A 67 1.80 6.51 4.36
N PHE A 68 1.95 7.39 5.36
CA PHE A 68 1.85 8.84 5.17
C PHE A 68 2.87 9.35 4.15
N ILE A 69 4.15 8.97 4.28
CA ILE A 69 5.21 9.38 3.35
C ILE A 69 4.92 8.88 1.93
N SER A 70 4.44 7.63 1.80
CA SER A 70 4.14 7.03 0.50
C SER A 70 3.04 7.77 -0.23
N ILE A 71 1.93 8.05 0.47
CA ILE A 71 0.79 8.79 -0.10
C ILE A 71 1.21 10.21 -0.44
N ALA A 72 1.93 10.90 0.46
CA ALA A 72 2.42 12.25 0.22
C ALA A 72 3.33 12.31 -1.02
N LEU A 73 4.23 11.34 -1.20
CA LEU A 73 5.13 11.27 -2.35
C LEU A 73 4.37 11.05 -3.66
N ILE A 74 3.40 10.13 -3.68
CA ILE A 74 2.57 9.86 -4.87
C ILE A 74 1.75 11.10 -5.27
N LEU A 75 1.20 11.81 -4.29
CA LEU A 75 0.48 13.06 -4.51
C LEU A 75 1.42 14.16 -5.01
N PHE A 76 2.60 14.30 -4.41
CA PHE A 76 3.61 15.29 -4.81
C PHE A 76 4.07 15.09 -6.25
N LEU A 77 4.22 13.83 -6.70
CA LEU A 77 4.57 13.50 -8.08
C LEU A 77 3.40 13.72 -9.06
N GLY A 78 2.19 14.03 -8.58
CA GLY A 78 0.99 14.16 -9.41
C GLY A 78 0.54 12.83 -10.04
N LYS A 79 0.98 11.69 -9.52
CA LYS A 79 0.76 10.35 -10.13
C LYS A 79 -0.39 9.57 -9.51
N PHE A 80 -1.12 10.15 -8.56
CA PHE A 80 -2.19 9.45 -7.82
C PHE A 80 -3.23 8.75 -8.70
N MET A 81 -3.79 9.43 -9.71
CA MET A 81 -4.77 8.79 -10.60
C MET A 81 -4.17 7.65 -11.41
N ARG A 82 -2.92 7.80 -11.86
CA ARG A 82 -2.19 6.75 -12.58
C ARG A 82 -1.98 5.52 -11.68
N THR A 83 -1.58 5.73 -10.44
CA THR A 83 -1.46 4.67 -9.43
C THR A 83 -2.78 3.91 -9.26
N MET A 84 -3.91 4.60 -9.20
CA MET A 84 -5.22 3.94 -9.09
C MET A 84 -5.55 3.09 -10.32
N TYR A 85 -5.23 3.56 -11.53
CA TYR A 85 -5.41 2.77 -12.75
C TYR A 85 -4.54 1.52 -12.75
N GLU A 86 -3.26 1.65 -12.41
CA GLU A 86 -2.32 0.53 -12.37
C GLU A 86 -2.69 -0.50 -11.30
N LEU A 87 -3.11 -0.04 -10.11
CA LEU A 87 -3.58 -0.93 -9.05
C LEU A 87 -4.86 -1.67 -9.47
N ARG A 88 -5.81 -0.99 -10.11
CA ARG A 88 -7.03 -1.61 -10.63
C ARG A 88 -6.71 -2.70 -11.67
N ASP A 89 -5.82 -2.39 -12.60
CA ASP A 89 -5.38 -3.31 -13.65
C ASP A 89 -4.63 -4.52 -13.06
N ALA A 90 -3.75 -4.30 -12.08
CA ALA A 90 -3.07 -5.38 -11.36
C ALA A 90 -4.02 -6.28 -10.58
N MET A 91 -5.11 -5.72 -10.03
CA MET A 91 -6.09 -6.51 -9.28
C MET A 91 -7.15 -7.15 -10.19
N HIS A 92 -7.10 -6.89 -11.51
CA HIS A 92 -8.11 -7.35 -12.47
C HIS A 92 -9.56 -6.99 -12.08
N ILE A 93 -9.74 -5.81 -11.48
CA ILE A 93 -11.05 -5.34 -11.03
C ILE A 93 -11.70 -4.51 -12.14
N ASP A 94 -12.72 -5.07 -12.79
CA ASP A 94 -13.48 -4.36 -13.81
C ASP A 94 -14.56 -3.49 -13.17
N MET A 95 -14.16 -2.29 -12.75
CA MET A 95 -15.08 -1.29 -12.21
C MET A 95 -14.68 0.13 -12.60
N ASN A 96 -15.63 1.06 -12.50
CA ASN A 96 -15.39 2.48 -12.75
C ASN A 96 -14.24 2.99 -11.85
N ILE A 97 -13.30 3.74 -12.44
CA ILE A 97 -12.12 4.24 -11.75
C ILE A 97 -12.46 5.17 -10.57
N GLU A 98 -13.53 5.96 -10.67
CA GLU A 98 -13.96 6.85 -9.60
C GLU A 98 -14.47 6.06 -8.38
N LEU A 99 -15.26 5.00 -8.64
CA LEU A 99 -15.71 4.08 -7.61
C LEU A 99 -14.53 3.33 -6.98
N PHE A 100 -13.64 2.78 -7.81
CA PHE A 100 -12.44 2.08 -7.36
C PHE A 100 -11.58 2.95 -6.44
N LYS A 101 -11.27 4.17 -6.89
CA LYS A 101 -10.51 5.17 -6.11
C LYS A 101 -11.18 5.45 -4.76
N ASN A 102 -12.49 5.68 -4.74
CA ASN A 102 -13.21 5.98 -3.50
C ASN A 102 -13.17 4.79 -2.53
N ILE A 103 -13.34 3.56 -3.05
CA ILE A 103 -13.22 2.33 -2.26
C ILE A 103 -11.82 2.19 -1.65
N ILE A 104 -10.77 2.40 -2.43
CA ILE A 104 -9.38 2.33 -1.95
C ILE A 104 -9.11 3.36 -0.86
N ILE A 105 -9.59 4.59 -1.02
CA ILE A 105 -9.48 5.63 0.02
C ILE A 105 -10.18 5.21 1.32
N ILE A 106 -11.40 4.67 1.22
CA ILE A 106 -12.15 4.16 2.37
C ILE A 106 -11.38 3.02 3.06
N ILE A 107 -10.82 2.09 2.29
CA ILE A 107 -10.00 0.99 2.81
C ILE A 107 -8.80 1.54 3.60
N PHE A 108 -8.07 2.50 3.05
CA PHE A 108 -6.94 3.13 3.75
C PHE A 108 -7.38 3.81 5.07
N ILE A 109 -8.50 4.53 5.07
CA ILE A 109 -9.03 5.17 6.28
C ILE A 109 -9.37 4.11 7.35
N VAL A 110 -10.04 3.03 6.96
CA VAL A 110 -10.41 1.94 7.88
C VAL A 110 -9.16 1.27 8.46
N ILE A 111 -8.15 1.00 7.64
CA ILE A 111 -6.88 0.40 8.09
C ILE A 111 -6.16 1.31 9.07
N ASN A 112 -6.09 2.62 8.78
CA ASN A 112 -5.52 3.61 9.69
C ASN A 112 -6.23 3.63 11.05
N LEU A 113 -7.57 3.65 11.04
CA LEU A 113 -8.37 3.59 12.27
C LEU A 113 -8.10 2.31 13.06
N MET A 114 -8.01 1.16 12.40
CA MET A 114 -7.68 -0.11 13.05
C MET A 114 -6.29 -0.09 13.70
N VAL A 115 -5.28 0.43 13.01
CA VAL A 115 -3.90 0.57 13.53
C VAL A 115 -3.87 1.51 14.72
N PHE A 116 -4.57 2.65 14.64
CA PHE A 116 -4.64 3.64 15.70
C PHE A 116 -5.33 3.11 16.96
N LEU A 117 -6.47 2.42 16.81
CA LEU A 117 -7.17 1.78 17.94
C LEU A 117 -6.28 0.74 18.63
N LYS A 118 -5.56 -0.07 17.85
CA LYS A 118 -4.61 -1.06 18.39
C LYS A 118 -3.48 -0.40 19.16
N PHE A 119 -2.98 0.75 18.69
CA PHE A 119 -1.99 1.55 19.39
C PHE A 119 -2.51 2.08 20.74
N LEU A 120 -3.73 2.63 20.77
CA LEU A 120 -4.36 3.10 22.01
C LEU A 120 -4.56 1.97 23.03
N ILE A 121 -5.03 0.80 22.60
CA ILE A 121 -5.22 -0.36 23.48
C ILE A 121 -3.89 -0.82 24.09
N LYS A 122 -2.82 -0.86 23.29
CA LYS A 122 -1.48 -1.21 23.80
C LYS A 122 -0.98 -0.20 24.83
N LYS A 123 -1.18 1.10 24.59
CA LYS A 123 -0.79 2.17 25.51
C LYS A 123 -1.51 2.03 26.86
N LYS A 124 -2.82 1.73 26.84
CA LYS A 124 -3.63 1.53 28.06
C LYS A 124 -3.21 0.31 28.89
N LYS A 125 -2.65 -0.74 28.26
CA LYS A 125 -2.15 -1.93 28.97
C LYS A 125 -0.75 -1.77 29.57
N SER A 126 -0.04 -0.70 29.21
CA SER A 126 1.33 -0.43 29.64
C SER A 126 1.43 0.67 30.71
N ALA A 127 0.27 1.20 31.14
CA ALA A 127 0.10 2.13 32.24
C ALA A 127 -0.63 1.42 33.38
#